data_AF-A0A538HM74-F1
#
_entry.id   AF-A0A538HM74-F1
#
_cell.length_a   1.000
_cell.length_b   1.000
_cell.length_c   1.000
_cell.angle_alpha   90.00
_cell.angle_beta   90.00
_cell.angle_gamma   90.00
#
_symmetry.space_group_name_H-M   'P 1'
#
loop_
_entity.id
_entity.type
_entity.pdbx_description
1 polymer ?
#
loop_
_entity_poly.entity_id
_entity_poly.type
_entity_poly.pdbx_seq_one_letter_code
_entity_poly.pdbx_strand_id
1 'polypeptide(L)'
;MAFGPLALLNVAKEIRLAASDDRALALAGAPELVAALQRELGRDGEPGALVGPEALDRAAALVLVLVGPPSDADEEVLKKARRARVRVLCLAAGPVEGPIPFVLATDVVRADPGQGFPVEELADALARRLGEAATPLAARLPVLRDAVCAHLVESFARRNAIVAAAVFVPGADLPLLTLNQARLVLRIASAYGVEIDGRRLPELLGVLGAGFGLRAVVREALDVVPVAGWVLKGAVAYAGTRALGEAARRYFKQQQAEASRAAS
;
A
#
# COMPACT_ATOMS: atom_id res chain seq x y z
N MET A 1 -20.23 22.58 8.71
CA MET A 1 -19.77 23.11 7.41
C MET A 1 -19.68 21.96 6.43
N ALA A 2 -20.45 22.00 5.33
CA ALA A 2 -20.39 20.98 4.30
C ALA A 2 -19.00 20.98 3.65
N PHE A 3 -18.44 19.80 3.45
CA PHE A 3 -17.21 19.60 2.69
C PHE A 3 -17.28 20.29 1.33
N GLY A 4 -16.25 21.07 1.01
CA GLY A 4 -16.14 21.68 -0.30
C GLY A 4 -15.67 20.66 -1.34
N PRO A 5 -16.26 20.62 -2.56
CA PRO A 5 -15.77 19.80 -3.68
C PRO A 5 -14.28 20.03 -3.99
N LEU A 6 -13.75 21.22 -3.65
CA LEU A 6 -12.35 21.59 -3.77
C LEU A 6 -11.39 20.70 -2.97
N ALA A 7 -11.76 20.23 -1.77
CA ALA A 7 -10.88 19.38 -0.97
C ALA A 7 -10.70 17.99 -1.60
N LEU A 8 -11.77 17.42 -2.15
CA LEU A 8 -11.72 16.15 -2.88
C LEU A 8 -10.92 16.28 -4.18
N LEU A 9 -11.08 17.39 -4.90
CA LEU A 9 -10.29 17.68 -6.09
C LEU A 9 -8.79 17.79 -5.79
N ASN A 10 -8.43 18.40 -4.65
CA ASN A 10 -7.02 18.49 -4.24
C ASN A 10 -6.43 17.11 -3.93
N VAL A 11 -7.15 16.24 -3.22
CA VAL A 11 -6.70 14.86 -2.96
C VAL A 11 -6.59 14.08 -4.27
N ALA A 12 -7.56 14.19 -5.17
CA ALA A 12 -7.49 13.54 -6.47
C ALA A 12 -6.29 14.02 -7.29
N LYS A 13 -6.01 15.32 -7.29
CA LYS A 13 -4.82 15.89 -7.94
C LYS A 13 -3.53 15.38 -7.33
N GLU A 14 -3.43 15.34 -6.00
CA GLU A 14 -2.27 14.82 -5.29
C GLU A 14 -2.00 13.35 -5.63
N ILE A 15 -3.04 12.50 -5.60
CA ILE A 15 -2.87 11.08 -5.89
C ILE A 15 -2.58 10.88 -7.37
N ARG A 16 -3.15 11.69 -8.28
CA ARG A 16 -2.78 11.65 -9.71
C ARG A 16 -1.30 11.98 -9.93
N LEU A 17 -0.76 12.98 -9.22
CA LEU A 17 0.67 13.30 -9.24
C LEU A 17 1.51 12.17 -8.65
N ALA A 18 1.05 11.54 -7.56
CA ALA A 18 1.72 10.38 -6.99
C ALA A 18 1.67 9.16 -7.93
N ALA A 19 0.58 8.97 -8.66
CA ALA A 19 0.39 7.89 -9.62
C ALA A 19 1.29 8.02 -10.85
N SER A 20 1.77 9.23 -11.18
CA SER A 20 2.79 9.45 -12.20
C SER A 20 4.21 9.10 -11.75
N ASP A 21 4.43 8.67 -10.50
CA ASP A 21 5.73 8.17 -10.03
C ASP A 21 6.05 6.85 -10.73
N ASP A 22 7.06 6.87 -11.60
CA ASP A 22 7.51 5.75 -12.43
C ASP A 22 8.72 5.01 -11.83
N ARG A 23 9.02 5.24 -10.54
CA ARG A 23 10.13 4.55 -9.88
C ARG A 23 9.90 3.05 -9.81
N ALA A 24 10.98 2.31 -10.04
CA ALA A 24 10.99 0.86 -10.11
C ALA A 24 11.35 0.20 -8.76
N LEU A 25 11.22 -1.12 -8.67
CA LEU A 25 11.81 -1.92 -7.61
C LEU A 25 13.19 -2.40 -8.07
N ALA A 26 14.24 -1.99 -7.36
CA ALA A 26 15.59 -2.48 -7.61
C ALA A 26 15.78 -3.86 -6.96
N LEU A 27 16.45 -4.77 -7.65
CA LEU A 27 16.85 -6.08 -7.13
C LEU A 27 18.38 -6.20 -7.18
N ALA A 28 19.00 -6.69 -6.11
CA ALA A 28 20.44 -6.90 -6.05
C ALA A 28 20.79 -8.11 -5.16
N GLY A 29 22.05 -8.53 -5.17
CA GLY A 29 22.56 -9.65 -4.37
C GLY A 29 22.87 -10.87 -5.22
N ALA A 30 22.59 -12.07 -4.71
CA ALA A 30 22.92 -13.34 -5.36
C ALA A 30 22.31 -13.44 -6.79
N PRO A 31 23.12 -13.46 -7.88
CA PRO A 31 22.62 -13.27 -9.25
C PRO A 31 21.55 -14.26 -9.70
N GLU A 32 21.72 -15.55 -9.39
CA GLU A 32 20.77 -16.60 -9.76
C GLU A 32 19.41 -16.42 -9.07
N LEU A 33 19.45 -16.06 -7.78
CA LEU A 33 18.24 -15.81 -7.00
C LEU A 33 17.57 -14.49 -7.40
N VAL A 34 18.33 -13.46 -7.72
CA VAL A 34 17.79 -12.19 -8.25
C VAL A 34 17.07 -12.45 -9.57
N ALA A 35 17.66 -13.21 -10.49
CA ALA A 35 17.02 -13.54 -11.76
C ALA A 35 15.74 -14.37 -11.58
N ALA A 36 15.73 -15.28 -10.61
CA ALA A 36 14.54 -16.06 -10.27
C ALA A 36 13.45 -15.20 -9.61
N LEU A 37 13.81 -14.34 -8.65
CA LEU A 37 12.89 -13.41 -8.00
C LEU A 37 12.31 -12.40 -8.99
N GLN A 38 13.11 -11.94 -9.95
CA GLN A 38 12.65 -11.05 -11.01
C GLN A 38 11.54 -11.68 -11.86
N ARG A 39 11.61 -12.99 -12.14
CA ARG A 39 10.54 -13.70 -12.85
C ARG A 39 9.26 -13.80 -12.03
N GLU A 40 9.38 -14.12 -10.75
CA GLU A 40 8.24 -14.19 -9.83
C GLU A 40 7.56 -12.83 -9.67
N LEU A 41 8.34 -11.79 -9.37
CA LEU A 41 7.81 -10.44 -9.14
C LEU A 41 7.32 -9.76 -10.42
N GLY A 42 7.96 -10.06 -11.56
CA GLY A 42 7.64 -9.47 -12.86
C GLY A 42 6.43 -10.11 -13.55
N ARG A 43 5.81 -11.13 -12.94
CA ARG A 43 4.64 -11.81 -13.51
C ARG A 43 3.49 -10.82 -13.73
N ASP A 44 3.04 -10.73 -14.98
CA ASP A 44 2.01 -9.79 -15.44
C ASP A 44 2.36 -8.31 -15.20
N GLY A 45 3.62 -8.01 -14.89
CA GLY A 45 4.13 -6.67 -14.58
C GLY A 45 4.54 -5.86 -15.81
N GLU A 46 4.59 -4.55 -15.64
CA GLU A 46 5.04 -3.65 -16.69
C GLU A 46 6.55 -3.74 -16.96
N PRO A 47 6.99 -3.63 -18.22
CA PRO A 47 8.40 -3.48 -18.55
C PRO A 47 9.04 -2.31 -17.79
N GLY A 48 10.23 -2.56 -17.22
CA GLY A 48 10.98 -1.55 -16.48
C GLY A 48 10.44 -1.24 -15.07
N ALA A 49 9.47 -2.01 -14.56
CA ALA A 49 9.05 -1.93 -13.16
C ALA A 49 10.04 -2.61 -12.20
N LEU A 50 10.91 -3.47 -12.72
CA LEU A 50 12.06 -4.07 -12.02
C LEU A 50 13.36 -3.60 -12.67
N VAL A 51 14.34 -3.22 -11.86
CA VAL A 51 15.66 -2.73 -12.31
C VAL A 51 16.81 -3.32 -11.49
N GLY A 52 18.04 -3.21 -11.98
CA GLY A 52 19.24 -3.61 -11.23
C GLY A 52 19.77 -2.52 -10.29
N PRO A 53 20.84 -2.82 -9.53
CA PRO A 53 21.46 -1.88 -8.58
C PRO A 53 22.14 -0.67 -9.22
N GLU A 54 22.36 -0.69 -10.54
CA GLU A 54 22.89 0.43 -11.32
C GLU A 54 21.89 1.58 -11.47
N ALA A 55 20.59 1.32 -11.34
CA ALA A 55 19.51 2.31 -11.50
C ALA A 55 18.81 2.68 -10.18
N LEU A 56 19.56 2.66 -9.07
CA LEU A 56 19.03 2.97 -7.72
C LEU A 56 18.47 4.39 -7.61
N ASP A 57 18.96 5.34 -8.40
CA ASP A 57 18.44 6.71 -8.49
C ASP A 57 16.97 6.76 -8.97
N ARG A 58 16.54 5.74 -9.71
CA ARG A 58 15.17 5.56 -10.21
C ARG A 58 14.35 4.54 -9.41
N ALA A 59 14.86 4.09 -8.26
CA ALA A 59 14.21 3.05 -7.46
C ALA A 59 13.35 3.63 -6.31
N ALA A 60 12.17 3.05 -6.11
CA ALA A 60 11.32 3.33 -4.95
C ALA A 60 11.83 2.56 -3.71
N ALA A 61 12.28 1.33 -3.94
CA ALA A 61 12.89 0.45 -2.95
C ALA A 61 13.93 -0.47 -3.61
N LEU A 62 14.78 -1.06 -2.78
CA LEU A 62 15.74 -2.11 -3.13
C LEU A 62 15.39 -3.37 -2.34
N VAL A 63 15.32 -4.52 -3.01
CA VAL A 63 15.36 -5.85 -2.40
C VAL A 63 16.76 -6.42 -2.59
N LEU A 64 17.48 -6.61 -1.50
CA LEU A 64 18.80 -7.24 -1.47
C LEU A 64 18.66 -8.72 -1.09
N VAL A 65 19.00 -9.62 -2.00
CA VAL A 65 18.91 -11.06 -1.82
C VAL A 65 20.24 -11.61 -1.29
N LEU A 66 20.23 -12.10 -0.05
CA LEU A 66 21.42 -12.62 0.63
C LEU A 66 21.31 -14.14 0.84
N VAL A 67 22.37 -14.87 0.52
CA VAL A 67 22.51 -16.31 0.80
C VAL A 67 23.41 -16.60 2.02
N GLY A 68 23.97 -15.56 2.61
CA GLY A 68 24.87 -15.60 3.76
C GLY A 68 25.16 -14.18 4.25
N PRO A 69 26.19 -13.98 5.10
CA PRO A 69 26.62 -12.64 5.50
C PRO A 69 26.87 -11.72 4.29
N PRO A 70 26.54 -10.41 4.38
CA PRO A 70 26.76 -9.47 3.28
C PRO A 70 28.22 -9.48 2.82
N SER A 71 28.43 -9.62 1.52
CA SER A 71 29.76 -9.45 0.90
C SER A 71 30.13 -7.96 0.79
N ASP A 72 31.40 -7.67 0.49
CA ASP A 72 31.84 -6.29 0.19
C ASP A 72 31.01 -5.66 -0.94
N ALA A 73 30.61 -6.45 -1.95
CA ALA A 73 29.76 -5.99 -3.03
C ALA A 73 28.35 -5.62 -2.56
N ASP A 74 27.76 -6.42 -1.66
CA ASP A 74 26.46 -6.13 -1.06
C ASP A 74 26.53 -4.86 -0.20
N GLU A 75 27.60 -4.69 0.58
CA GLU A 75 27.82 -3.48 1.36
C GLU A 75 27.94 -2.22 0.49
N GLU A 76 28.63 -2.31 -0.64
CA GLU A 76 28.71 -1.19 -1.58
C GLU A 76 27.34 -0.84 -2.19
N VAL A 77 26.50 -1.84 -2.49
CA VAL A 77 25.11 -1.61 -2.91
C VAL A 77 24.31 -0.94 -1.78
N LEU A 78 24.44 -1.40 -0.55
CA LEU A 78 23.78 -0.81 0.62
C LEU A 78 24.20 0.65 0.86
N LYS A 79 25.50 0.95 0.71
CA LYS A 79 26.05 2.31 0.78
C LYS A 79 25.48 3.19 -0.33
N LYS A 80 25.38 2.68 -1.57
CA LYS A 80 24.76 3.39 -2.70
C LYS A 80 23.28 3.66 -2.44
N ALA A 81 22.52 2.66 -2.00
CA ALA A 81 21.10 2.81 -1.67
C ALA A 81 20.88 3.84 -0.56
N ARG A 82 21.71 3.83 0.49
CA ARG A 82 21.68 4.84 1.56
C ARG A 82 21.93 6.26 1.02
N ARG A 83 22.94 6.44 0.16
CA ARG A 83 23.25 7.74 -0.47
C ARG A 83 22.09 8.24 -1.34
N ALA A 84 21.46 7.35 -2.09
CA ALA A 84 20.29 7.62 -2.92
C ALA A 84 18.97 7.72 -2.12
N ARG A 85 18.99 7.51 -0.80
CA ARG A 85 17.81 7.47 0.09
C ARG A 85 16.75 6.43 -0.32
N VAL A 86 17.18 5.34 -0.97
CA VAL A 86 16.33 4.22 -1.35
C VAL A 86 16.06 3.35 -0.11
N ARG A 87 14.80 2.94 0.05
CA ARG A 87 14.41 2.04 1.14
C ARG A 87 14.91 0.63 0.83
N VAL A 88 15.66 0.02 1.75
CA VAL A 88 16.19 -1.33 1.56
C VAL A 88 15.37 -2.33 2.35
N LEU A 89 15.03 -3.44 1.70
CA LEU A 89 14.56 -4.67 2.30
C LEU A 89 15.55 -5.79 1.96
N CYS A 90 15.71 -6.74 2.87
CA CYS A 90 16.54 -7.91 2.64
C CYS A 90 15.68 -9.16 2.50
N LEU A 91 15.99 -9.97 1.49
CA LEU A 91 15.51 -11.34 1.35
C LEU A 91 16.65 -12.28 1.73
N ALA A 92 16.61 -12.82 2.95
CA ALA A 92 17.57 -13.79 3.44
C ALA A 92 17.17 -15.20 2.97
N ALA A 93 17.82 -15.68 1.91
CA ALA A 93 17.65 -17.00 1.31
C ALA A 93 18.74 -18.00 1.75
N GLY A 94 19.34 -17.76 2.93
CA GLY A 94 20.38 -18.60 3.51
C GLY A 94 20.70 -18.15 4.96
N PRO A 95 21.75 -18.72 5.58
CA PRO A 95 22.11 -18.42 6.96
C PRO A 95 22.70 -17.00 7.09
N VAL A 96 21.80 -16.02 7.24
CA VAL A 96 22.16 -14.64 7.56
C VAL A 96 21.99 -14.44 9.06
N GLU A 97 23.10 -14.59 9.78
CA GLU A 97 23.17 -14.36 11.22
C GLU A 97 23.70 -12.95 11.52
N GLY A 98 23.01 -12.24 12.42
CA GLY A 98 23.40 -10.89 12.85
C GLY A 98 22.76 -9.74 12.06
N PRO A 99 23.10 -8.49 12.43
CA PRO A 99 22.53 -7.31 11.80
C PRO A 99 23.09 -7.09 10.40
N ILE A 100 22.21 -6.81 9.44
CA ILE A 100 22.59 -6.37 8.10
C ILE A 100 22.79 -4.84 8.12
N PRO A 101 23.94 -4.32 7.65
CA PRO A 101 24.18 -2.88 7.66
C PRO A 101 23.05 -2.09 6.98
N PHE A 102 22.59 -1.03 7.65
CA PHE A 102 21.56 -0.11 7.14
C PHE A 102 20.16 -0.70 6.91
N VAL A 103 19.92 -1.96 7.28
CA VAL A 103 18.61 -2.63 7.16
C VAL A 103 18.02 -2.84 8.55
N LEU A 104 16.73 -2.53 8.72
CA LEU A 104 16.03 -2.80 9.98
C LEU A 104 15.68 -4.28 10.08
N ALA A 105 15.65 -4.83 11.30
CA ALA A 105 15.23 -6.22 11.51
C ALA A 105 13.82 -6.51 10.97
N THR A 106 12.92 -5.51 10.97
CA THR A 106 11.56 -5.61 10.40
C THR A 106 11.53 -5.62 8.87
N ASP A 107 12.63 -5.24 8.22
CA ASP A 107 12.77 -5.16 6.76
C ASP A 107 13.51 -6.40 6.22
N VAL A 108 13.70 -7.44 7.05
CA VAL A 108 14.29 -8.73 6.66
C VAL A 108 13.20 -9.79 6.51
N VAL A 109 13.06 -10.34 5.32
CA VAL A 109 12.19 -11.47 4.98
C VAL A 109 13.05 -12.70 4.78
N ARG A 110 12.67 -13.82 5.40
CA ARG A 110 13.43 -15.07 5.32
C ARG A 110 12.76 -16.01 4.32
N ALA A 111 13.56 -16.60 3.43
CA ALA A 111 13.13 -17.67 2.54
C ALA A 111 13.67 -18.99 3.07
N ASP A 112 12.77 -19.92 3.35
CA ASP A 112 13.15 -21.26 3.80
C ASP A 112 13.65 -22.10 2.62
N PRO A 113 14.78 -22.83 2.77
CA PRO A 113 15.30 -23.69 1.72
C PRO A 113 14.25 -24.69 1.22
N GLY A 114 14.05 -24.74 -0.10
CA GLY A 114 13.12 -25.66 -0.75
C GLY A 114 11.65 -25.22 -0.79
N GLN A 115 11.29 -24.07 -0.19
CA GLN A 115 9.91 -23.55 -0.18
C GLN A 115 9.64 -22.50 -1.28
N GLY A 116 10.64 -22.19 -2.12
CA GLY A 116 10.55 -21.10 -3.10
C GLY A 116 10.68 -19.72 -2.46
N PHE A 117 10.33 -18.67 -3.20
CA PHE A 117 10.40 -17.31 -2.65
C PHE A 117 9.14 -16.94 -1.83
N PRO A 118 9.30 -16.34 -0.65
CA PRO A 118 8.23 -15.79 0.18
C PRO A 118 7.70 -14.47 -0.44
N VAL A 119 7.08 -14.57 -1.61
CA VAL A 119 6.64 -13.41 -2.41
C VAL A 119 5.59 -12.59 -1.67
N GLU A 120 4.67 -13.27 -0.97
CA GLU A 120 3.62 -12.62 -0.18
C GLU A 120 4.20 -11.85 1.00
N GLU A 121 5.12 -12.46 1.78
CA GLU A 121 5.78 -11.76 2.90
C GLU A 121 6.64 -10.60 2.42
N LEU A 122 7.31 -10.74 1.26
CA LEU A 122 8.08 -9.68 0.64
C LEU A 122 7.17 -8.52 0.20
N ALA A 123 6.04 -8.82 -0.42
CA ALA A 123 5.05 -7.82 -0.81
C ALA A 123 4.49 -7.07 0.40
N ASP A 124 4.17 -7.79 1.48
CA ASP A 124 3.73 -7.21 2.75
C ASP A 124 4.81 -6.31 3.39
N ALA A 125 6.06 -6.75 3.37
CA ALA A 125 7.17 -5.96 3.88
C ALA A 125 7.36 -4.68 3.05
N LEU A 126 7.30 -4.76 1.71
CA LEU A 126 7.36 -3.60 0.82
C LEU A 126 6.20 -2.64 1.08
N ALA A 127 4.98 -3.16 1.19
CA ALA A 127 3.79 -2.39 1.48
C ALA A 127 3.91 -1.64 2.82
N ARG A 128 4.37 -2.31 3.87
CA ARG A 128 4.64 -1.67 5.18
C ARG A 128 5.72 -0.60 5.10
N ARG A 129 6.80 -0.87 4.36
CA ARG A 129 7.98 0.01 4.32
C ARG A 129 7.76 1.27 3.49
N LEU A 130 7.02 1.15 2.39
CA LEU A 130 6.73 2.26 1.47
C LEU A 130 5.40 2.95 1.80
N GLY A 131 4.48 2.26 2.47
CA GLY A 131 3.15 2.76 2.80
C GLY A 131 2.39 3.19 1.56
N GLU A 132 1.85 4.42 1.59
CA GLU A 132 1.14 5.00 0.46
C GLU A 132 1.99 5.11 -0.83
N ALA A 133 3.31 5.28 -0.70
CA ALA A 133 4.21 5.36 -1.86
C ALA A 133 4.39 4.03 -2.61
N ALA A 134 3.90 2.91 -2.07
CA ALA A 134 3.89 1.63 -2.77
C ALA A 134 2.84 1.56 -3.89
N THR A 135 1.87 2.49 -3.90
CA THR A 135 0.71 2.46 -4.80
C THR A 135 1.09 2.44 -6.29
N PRO A 136 1.98 3.32 -6.79
CA PRO A 136 2.39 3.30 -8.20
C PRO A 136 3.15 2.02 -8.53
N LEU A 137 3.97 1.53 -7.60
CA LEU A 137 4.69 0.27 -7.79
C LEU A 137 3.72 -0.92 -7.89
N ALA A 138 2.65 -0.95 -7.10
CA ALA A 138 1.58 -1.96 -7.20
C ALA A 138 0.78 -1.87 -8.51
N ALA A 139 0.59 -0.67 -9.06
CA ALA A 139 -0.03 -0.51 -10.38
C ALA A 139 0.79 -1.24 -11.45
N ARG A 140 2.12 -1.16 -11.35
CA ARG A 140 3.07 -1.71 -12.34
C ARG A 140 3.49 -3.15 -12.05
N LEU A 141 3.39 -3.61 -10.81
CA LEU A 141 3.70 -4.97 -10.36
C LEU A 141 2.46 -5.58 -9.69
N PRO A 142 1.60 -6.31 -10.45
CA PRO A 142 0.37 -6.90 -9.94
C PRO A 142 0.53 -7.72 -8.67
N VAL A 143 1.66 -8.42 -8.54
CA VAL A 143 2.02 -9.25 -7.39
C VAL A 143 1.98 -8.47 -6.06
N LEU A 144 2.21 -7.16 -6.09
CA LEU A 144 2.21 -6.32 -4.89
C LEU A 144 0.83 -5.76 -4.54
N ARG A 145 -0.16 -5.82 -5.45
CA ARG A 145 -1.45 -5.11 -5.29
C ARG A 145 -2.20 -5.53 -4.05
N ASP A 146 -2.32 -6.83 -3.82
CA ASP A 146 -3.11 -7.34 -2.71
C ASP A 146 -2.49 -6.95 -1.36
N ALA A 147 -1.17 -7.06 -1.22
CA ALA A 147 -0.43 -6.62 -0.02
C ALA A 147 -0.50 -5.09 0.19
N VAL A 148 -0.27 -4.30 -0.85
CA VAL A 148 -0.34 -2.82 -0.78
C VAL A 148 -1.75 -2.36 -0.41
N CYS A 149 -2.78 -2.92 -1.04
CA CYS A 149 -4.16 -2.58 -0.73
C CYS A 149 -4.53 -2.99 0.71
N ALA A 150 -4.16 -4.20 1.15
CA ALA A 150 -4.42 -4.65 2.52
C ALA A 150 -3.75 -3.72 3.55
N HIS A 151 -2.49 -3.35 3.30
CA HIS A 151 -1.76 -2.40 4.15
C HIS A 151 -2.43 -1.03 4.21
N LEU A 152 -2.85 -0.49 3.06
CA LEU A 152 -3.56 0.80 2.99
C LEU A 152 -4.85 0.76 3.81
N VAL A 153 -5.68 -0.28 3.63
CA VAL A 153 -6.94 -0.43 4.37
C VAL A 153 -6.70 -0.46 5.88
N GLU A 154 -5.75 -1.28 6.34
CA GLU A 154 -5.43 -1.40 7.77
C GLU A 154 -4.86 -0.09 8.34
N SER A 155 -3.92 0.54 7.63
CA SER A 155 -3.28 1.80 8.05
C SER A 155 -4.29 2.94 8.15
N PHE A 156 -5.17 3.10 7.16
CA PHE A 156 -6.21 4.12 7.18
C PHE A 156 -7.27 3.84 8.24
N ALA A 157 -7.68 2.58 8.42
CA ALA A 157 -8.62 2.20 9.46
C ALA A 157 -8.08 2.54 10.85
N ARG A 158 -6.80 2.21 11.14
CA ARG A 158 -6.16 2.58 12.41
C ARG A 158 -6.06 4.09 12.61
N ARG A 159 -5.60 4.84 11.59
CA ARG A 159 -5.52 6.31 11.66
C ARG A 159 -6.89 6.92 11.95
N ASN A 160 -7.92 6.48 11.25
CA ASN A 160 -9.29 6.97 11.45
C ASN A 160 -9.85 6.59 12.82
N ALA A 161 -9.51 5.40 13.34
CA ALA A 161 -9.86 5.00 14.70
C ALA A 161 -9.25 5.93 15.73
N ILE A 162 -7.95 6.22 15.61
CA ILE A 162 -7.22 7.12 16.51
C ILE A 162 -7.81 8.53 16.42
N VAL A 163 -8.03 9.05 15.22
CA VAL A 163 -8.64 10.39 15.01
C VAL A 163 -10.02 10.46 15.66
N ALA A 164 -10.88 9.47 15.43
CA ALA A 164 -12.24 9.44 15.99
C ALA A 164 -12.26 9.24 17.51
N ALA A 165 -11.25 8.57 18.08
CA ALA A 165 -11.09 8.38 19.51
C ALA A 165 -10.49 9.61 20.21
N ALA A 166 -9.62 10.36 19.53
CA ALA A 166 -8.84 11.45 20.12
C ALA A 166 -9.59 12.79 20.17
N VAL A 167 -10.59 13.02 19.31
CA VAL A 167 -11.27 14.31 19.23
C VAL A 167 -12.60 14.29 19.97
N PHE A 168 -12.70 15.16 20.99
CA PHE A 168 -13.90 15.35 21.80
C PHE A 168 -14.83 16.44 21.25
N VAL A 169 -14.47 17.11 20.14
CA VAL A 169 -15.17 18.28 19.60
C VAL A 169 -16.24 17.88 18.58
N PRO A 170 -17.55 17.99 18.90
CA PRO A 170 -18.62 17.63 17.98
C PRO A 170 -18.57 18.49 16.70
N GLY A 171 -18.50 17.86 15.52
CA GLY A 171 -18.66 18.52 14.22
C GLY A 171 -17.38 18.88 13.46
N ALA A 172 -16.19 18.75 14.06
CA ALA A 172 -14.90 18.97 13.38
C ALA A 172 -14.33 17.68 12.74
N ASP A 173 -14.79 16.51 13.16
CA ASP A 173 -14.17 15.20 12.85
C ASP A 173 -14.63 14.57 11.53
N LEU A 174 -15.88 14.82 11.15
CA LEU A 174 -16.46 14.34 9.90
C LEU A 174 -15.66 14.84 8.67
N PRO A 175 -15.21 16.12 8.63
CA PRO A 175 -14.23 16.69 7.71
C PRO A 175 -12.95 15.87 7.45
N LEU A 176 -12.34 15.32 8.48
CA LEU A 176 -11.05 14.65 8.30
C LEU A 176 -11.22 13.18 7.93
N LEU A 177 -12.16 12.49 8.59
CA LEU A 177 -12.42 11.06 8.38
C LEU A 177 -12.89 10.76 6.95
N THR A 178 -13.81 11.57 6.41
CA THR A 178 -14.30 11.38 5.04
C THR A 178 -13.20 11.66 4.01
N LEU A 179 -12.30 12.62 4.28
CA LEU A 179 -11.18 12.90 3.39
C LEU A 179 -10.18 11.73 3.35
N ASN A 180 -9.89 11.14 4.51
CA ASN A 180 -9.05 9.95 4.61
C ASN A 180 -9.70 8.75 3.89
N GLN A 181 -11.02 8.56 4.04
CA GLN A 181 -11.75 7.52 3.33
C GLN A 181 -11.73 7.71 1.80
N ALA A 182 -11.91 8.96 1.33
CA ALA A 182 -11.79 9.30 -0.08
C ALA A 182 -10.36 9.02 -0.61
N ARG A 183 -9.33 9.43 0.14
CA ARG A 183 -7.93 9.15 -0.16
C ARG A 183 -7.65 7.65 -0.24
N LEU A 184 -8.16 6.85 0.69
CA LEU A 184 -8.03 5.40 0.67
C LEU A 184 -8.58 4.80 -0.62
N VAL A 185 -9.81 5.16 -1.00
CA VAL A 185 -10.46 4.64 -2.21
C VAL A 185 -9.67 5.03 -3.47
N LEU A 186 -9.21 6.28 -3.56
CA LEU A 186 -8.39 6.73 -4.69
C LEU A 186 -7.01 6.06 -4.76
N ARG A 187 -6.38 5.78 -3.62
CA ARG A 187 -5.12 5.01 -3.57
C ARG A 187 -5.34 3.58 -4.04
N ILE A 188 -6.42 2.93 -3.62
CA ILE A 188 -6.77 1.59 -4.11
C ILE A 188 -7.00 1.66 -5.63
N ALA A 189 -7.78 2.62 -6.12
CA ALA A 189 -8.00 2.80 -7.56
C ALA A 189 -6.68 2.93 -8.33
N SER A 190 -5.77 3.75 -7.81
CA SER A 190 -4.43 3.93 -8.38
C SER A 190 -3.59 2.66 -8.37
N ALA A 191 -3.68 1.82 -7.32
CA ALA A 191 -2.98 0.53 -7.28
C ALA A 191 -3.49 -0.46 -8.34
N TYR A 192 -4.73 -0.30 -8.80
CA TYR A 192 -5.30 -1.04 -9.93
C TYR A 192 -5.04 -0.37 -11.28
N GLY A 193 -4.29 0.74 -11.32
CA GLY A 193 -4.00 1.49 -12.56
C GLY A 193 -5.21 2.27 -13.11
N VAL A 194 -6.25 2.47 -12.31
CA VAL A 194 -7.44 3.22 -12.74
C VAL A 194 -7.15 4.71 -12.76
N GLU A 195 -7.51 5.39 -13.85
CA GLU A 195 -7.39 6.85 -13.95
C GLU A 195 -8.22 7.55 -12.88
N ILE A 196 -7.58 8.48 -12.18
CA ILE A 196 -8.18 9.17 -11.04
C ILE A 196 -8.94 10.41 -11.51
N ASP A 197 -10.27 10.35 -11.42
CA ASP A 197 -11.14 11.52 -11.59
C ASP A 197 -11.83 11.90 -10.26
N GLY A 198 -11.39 13.01 -9.68
CA GLY A 198 -11.96 13.55 -8.45
C GLY A 198 -13.43 13.98 -8.59
N ARG A 199 -13.93 14.20 -9.82
CA ARG A 199 -15.34 14.55 -10.05
C ARG A 199 -16.28 13.36 -9.88
N ARG A 200 -15.80 12.14 -10.20
CA ARG A 200 -16.57 10.89 -10.06
C ARG A 200 -16.45 10.27 -8.67
N LEU A 201 -15.55 10.80 -7.84
CA LEU A 201 -15.30 10.26 -6.50
C LEU A 201 -16.54 10.26 -5.58
N PRO A 202 -17.39 11.31 -5.54
CA PRO A 202 -18.62 11.27 -4.74
C PRO A 202 -19.59 10.17 -5.18
N GLU A 203 -19.71 9.94 -6.50
CA GLU A 203 -20.55 8.88 -7.06
C GLU A 203 -20.01 7.50 -6.68
N LEU A 204 -18.70 7.28 -6.84
CA LEU A 204 -18.04 6.04 -6.44
C LEU A 204 -18.18 5.77 -4.93
N LEU A 205 -17.95 6.78 -4.09
CA LEU A 205 -18.16 6.66 -2.65
C LEU A 205 -19.62 6.37 -2.30
N GLY A 206 -20.57 6.94 -3.06
CA GLY A 206 -21.99 6.64 -2.96
C GLY A 206 -22.30 5.17 -3.28
N VAL A 207 -21.75 4.64 -4.38
CA VAL A 207 -21.91 3.23 -4.79
C VAL A 207 -21.33 2.29 -3.76
N LEU A 208 -20.08 2.53 -3.32
CA LEU A 208 -19.42 1.71 -2.31
C LEU A 208 -20.14 1.80 -0.96
N GLY A 209 -20.58 2.99 -0.56
CA GLY A 209 -21.31 3.21 0.69
C GLY A 209 -22.71 2.60 0.71
N ALA A 210 -23.42 2.62 -0.42
CA ALA A 210 -24.73 1.99 -0.57
C ALA A 210 -24.64 0.46 -0.63
N GLY A 211 -23.68 -0.08 -1.37
CA GLY A 211 -23.48 -1.53 -1.55
C GLY A 211 -23.07 -2.28 -0.28
N PHE A 212 -22.48 -1.59 0.70
CA PHE A 212 -21.97 -2.20 1.94
C PHE A 212 -22.74 -1.81 3.21
N GLY A 213 -23.92 -1.19 3.07
CA GLY A 213 -24.82 -0.97 4.21
C GLY A 213 -24.30 -0.02 5.29
N LEU A 214 -23.32 0.85 4.98
CA LEU A 214 -22.66 1.72 5.96
C LEU A 214 -23.65 2.63 6.72
N ARG A 215 -24.80 2.97 6.11
CA ARG A 215 -25.86 3.75 6.78
C ARG A 215 -26.48 3.06 7.99
N ALA A 216 -26.60 1.73 7.98
CA ALA A 216 -27.18 0.98 9.10
C ALA A 216 -26.25 1.04 10.32
N VAL A 217 -24.95 0.79 10.08
CA VAL A 217 -23.91 0.83 11.12
C VAL A 217 -23.78 2.22 11.75
N VAL A 218 -23.87 3.28 10.94
CA VAL A 218 -23.81 4.68 11.43
C VAL A 218 -25.02 5.02 12.32
N ARG A 219 -26.23 4.56 11.97
CA ARG A 219 -27.44 4.86 12.75
C ARG A 219 -27.43 4.17 14.10
N GLU A 220 -27.00 2.92 14.13
CA GLU A 220 -26.96 2.09 15.35
C GLU A 220 -25.83 2.50 16.31
N ALA A 221 -24.72 3.04 15.77
CA ALA A 221 -23.62 3.60 16.57
C ALA A 221 -23.96 4.94 17.25
N LEU A 222 -24.93 5.70 16.73
CA LEU A 222 -25.32 7.01 17.29
C LEU A 222 -26.27 6.88 18.49
N ASP A 223 -26.96 5.76 18.64
CA ASP A 223 -27.98 5.56 19.68
C ASP A 223 -27.40 5.03 21.01
N VAL A 224 -26.09 4.74 21.10
CA VAL A 224 -25.50 3.99 22.23
C VAL A 224 -24.41 4.77 22.99
N VAL A 225 -24.84 5.39 24.09
CA VAL A 225 -24.13 5.63 25.40
C VAL A 225 -23.09 6.78 25.52
N PRO A 226 -23.32 7.78 26.40
CA PRO A 226 -22.46 8.98 26.56
C PRO A 226 -21.10 8.79 27.26
N VAL A 227 -20.81 7.66 27.91
CA VAL A 227 -19.65 7.52 28.83
C VAL A 227 -18.54 6.60 28.28
N ALA A 228 -18.82 5.74 27.29
CA ALA A 228 -17.84 4.92 26.55
C ALA A 228 -17.62 5.40 25.09
N GLY A 229 -18.09 6.61 24.77
CA GLY A 229 -18.28 7.07 23.40
C GLY A 229 -17.00 7.19 22.56
N TRP A 230 -15.83 7.44 23.14
CA TRP A 230 -14.59 7.62 22.37
C TRP A 230 -13.99 6.30 21.85
N VAL A 231 -14.00 5.24 22.67
CA VAL A 231 -13.59 3.90 22.24
C VAL A 231 -14.55 3.39 21.16
N LEU A 232 -15.86 3.54 21.40
CA LEU A 232 -16.88 3.11 20.45
C LEU A 232 -16.76 3.89 19.12
N LYS A 233 -16.56 5.21 19.16
CA LYS A 233 -16.30 6.04 17.97
C LYS A 233 -15.06 5.56 17.21
N GLY A 234 -13.96 5.27 17.91
CA GLY A 234 -12.75 4.72 17.31
C GLY A 234 -13.00 3.37 16.63
N ALA A 235 -13.71 2.45 17.30
CA ALA A 235 -14.06 1.15 16.77
C ALA A 235 -14.97 1.25 15.52
N VAL A 236 -15.99 2.11 15.56
CA VAL A 236 -16.88 2.36 14.42
C VAL A 236 -16.13 2.98 13.25
N ALA A 237 -15.25 3.96 13.51
CA ALA A 237 -14.41 4.56 12.47
C ALA A 237 -13.44 3.56 11.84
N TYR A 238 -12.83 2.68 12.65
CA TYR A 238 -12.00 1.58 12.18
C TYR A 238 -12.82 0.65 11.27
N ALA A 239 -13.94 0.13 11.78
CA ALA A 239 -14.77 -0.84 11.07
C ALA A 239 -15.35 -0.26 9.77
N GLY A 240 -15.86 0.97 9.80
CA GLY A 240 -16.40 1.65 8.62
C GLY A 240 -15.34 1.89 7.55
N THR A 241 -14.13 2.30 7.96
CA THR A 241 -13.01 2.51 7.03
C THR A 241 -12.52 1.18 6.44
N ARG A 242 -12.43 0.12 7.26
CA ARG A 242 -12.05 -1.21 6.80
C ARG A 242 -13.07 -1.77 5.80
N ALA A 243 -14.37 -1.67 6.11
CA ALA A 243 -15.44 -2.10 5.23
C ALA A 243 -15.41 -1.37 3.89
N LEU A 244 -15.25 -0.04 3.89
CA LEU A 244 -15.12 0.76 2.67
C LEU A 244 -13.88 0.37 1.84
N GLY A 245 -12.74 0.15 2.51
CA GLY A 245 -11.51 -0.28 1.86
C GLY A 245 -11.65 -1.64 1.18
N GLU A 246 -12.22 -2.63 1.87
CA GLU A 246 -12.46 -3.96 1.32
C GLU A 246 -13.53 -3.94 0.21
N ALA A 247 -14.49 -3.02 0.28
CA ALA A 247 -15.45 -2.77 -0.79
C ALA A 247 -14.74 -2.27 -2.06
N ALA A 248 -13.90 -1.25 -1.92
CA ALA A 248 -13.13 -0.69 -3.03
C ALA A 248 -12.21 -1.74 -3.67
N ARG A 249 -11.51 -2.55 -2.87
CA ARG A 249 -10.66 -3.65 -3.37
C ARG A 249 -11.43 -4.62 -4.25
N ARG A 250 -12.61 -5.08 -3.77
CA ARG A 250 -13.45 -6.00 -4.56
C ARG A 250 -13.96 -5.36 -5.84
N TYR A 251 -14.44 -4.12 -5.75
CA TYR A 251 -14.96 -3.36 -6.89
C TYR A 251 -13.91 -3.23 -8.00
N PHE A 252 -12.69 -2.76 -7.67
CA PHE A 252 -11.63 -2.56 -8.67
C PHE A 252 -11.04 -3.88 -9.20
N LYS A 253 -10.96 -4.92 -8.36
CA LYS A 253 -10.56 -6.26 -8.80
C LYS A 253 -11.54 -6.84 -9.83
N GLN A 254 -12.84 -6.69 -9.60
CA GLN A 254 -13.87 -7.12 -10.55
C GLN A 254 -13.81 -6.33 -11.85
N GLN A 255 -13.71 -5.00 -11.77
CA GLN A 255 -13.59 -4.11 -12.93
C GLN A 255 -12.38 -4.48 -13.80
N GLN A 256 -11.22 -4.76 -13.19
CA GLN A 256 -10.02 -5.18 -13.93
C GLN A 256 -10.24 -6.54 -14.60
N ALA A 257 -10.84 -7.51 -13.91
CA ALA A 257 -11.13 -8.83 -14.47
C ALA A 257 -12.11 -8.76 -15.65
N GLU A 258 -13.12 -7.89 -15.58
CA GLU A 258 -14.05 -7.63 -16.69
C GLU A 258 -13.34 -7.01 -17.89
N ALA A 259 -12.47 -6.02 -17.65
CA ALA A 259 -11.66 -5.41 -18.71
C ALA A 259 -10.73 -6.41 -19.40
N SER A 260 -10.07 -7.29 -18.63
CA SER A 260 -9.21 -8.35 -19.18
C SER A 260 -9.99 -9.37 -20.01
N ARG A 261 -11.22 -9.73 -19.60
CA ARG A 261 -12.10 -10.62 -20.37
C ARG A 261 -12.59 -9.99 -21.67
N ALA A 262 -12.90 -8.70 -21.66
CA ALA A 262 -13.32 -7.99 -22.87
C ALA A 262 -12.19 -7.81 -23.90
N ALA A 263 -10.93 -7.89 -23.45
CA ALA A 263 -9.75 -7.78 -24.30
C ALA A 263 -9.22 -9.14 -24.82
N SER A 264 -9.79 -10.26 -24.38
CA SER A 264 -9.43 -11.62 -24.81
C SER A 264 -10.41 -12.14 -25.87
#